data_AF-A0A1D2W8N1-F1
#
_entry.id   AF-A0A1D2W8N1-F1
#
_cell.length_a   1.000
_cell.length_b   1.000
_cell.length_c   1.000
_cell.angle_alpha   90.00
_cell.angle_beta   90.00
_cell.angle_gamma   90.00
#
_symmetry.space_group_name_H-M   'P 1'
#
loop_
_entity.id
_entity.type
_entity.pdbx_description
1 polymer ?
#
loop_
_entity_poly.entity_id
_entity_poly.type
_entity_poly.pdbx_seq_one_letter_code
_entity_poly.pdbx_strand_id
1 'polypeptide(L)'
;MYERNYNLISDKFKEFFLPTLLMSMAINTSTFIDTLIVGNTLGPINISAMALIAPIITFINLIYWMIGLGGSLLVSVSKAERNEEKADMYFTISMALLAVIGVSFSAFGIIFLDNIVATLTTNPALAVLVKKFLGVYFLGSPFLFVLMGIAYFIRADGKPRLSFYALLISNAVNLILDLVFILGFGMDIGGAALATISGYAAGTVFIMQYFFAKDRTMHFISLAKCKLSLVYDIITSGFPSASGQLFLTIKLFLINTFIALVAGKQGLTAFSVYYNSMFMVYIFLIGTAQSMSPIASIYYQEKDYSGVKFTIERSLKIVLASGTAFTVLFLAFPSLLLNLFGVNDPADMTVGINALRILSFSIIGTGITFLMMFYTQAIQRKKLSFAISITEGLLIPVVCAYVLSRFMGVNGIWISLVIAEIGTILMIYVVTKITSQRSEGKFSGFFLLGNYKDTPVLDVTIHSSVEDVVGISQKLIDFTKENGVDAKVALRIGMAVEEMAVNTIKFNSNEIECIDILSKIEEDEITIAFKDPGKEFNPSTYTCEEKDSFENIEVLQKIADDISYARLIGLNSTVITIKR
;
A
#
# COMPACT_ATOMS: atom_id res chain seq x y z
N MET A 1 -5.01 32.06 -20.89
CA MET A 1 -4.17 30.99 -21.49
C MET A 1 -4.57 29.71 -20.81
N TYR A 2 -5.25 28.78 -21.52
CA TYR A 2 -5.68 27.52 -20.89
C TYR A 2 -4.44 26.70 -20.51
N GLU A 3 -4.24 26.49 -19.21
CA GLU A 3 -3.24 25.62 -18.60
C GLU A 3 -3.95 24.69 -17.62
N ARG A 4 -3.40 23.50 -17.39
CA ARG A 4 -3.96 22.58 -16.40
C ARG A 4 -3.78 23.13 -14.97
N ASN A 5 -4.88 23.20 -14.21
CA ASN A 5 -4.86 23.75 -12.85
C ASN A 5 -4.67 22.68 -11.74
N TYR A 6 -4.78 21.39 -12.07
CA TYR A 6 -4.64 20.25 -11.17
C TYR A 6 -5.62 20.20 -9.98
N ASN A 7 -6.70 20.99 -9.99
CA ASN A 7 -7.68 21.04 -8.91
C ASN A 7 -8.40 19.69 -8.77
N LEU A 8 -8.81 19.10 -9.90
CA LEU A 8 -9.49 17.80 -9.92
C LEU A 8 -8.64 16.69 -9.25
N ILE A 9 -7.35 16.60 -9.62
CA ILE A 9 -6.41 15.64 -9.03
C ILE A 9 -6.19 15.96 -7.55
N SER A 10 -6.02 17.24 -7.21
CA SER A 10 -5.85 17.70 -5.83
C SER A 10 -7.01 17.30 -4.93
N ASP A 11 -8.25 17.45 -5.39
CA ASP A 11 -9.43 17.17 -4.59
C ASP A 11 -9.69 15.68 -4.48
N LYS A 12 -9.48 14.91 -5.56
CA LYS A 12 -9.44 13.44 -5.46
C LYS A 12 -8.34 12.96 -4.55
N PHE A 13 -7.15 13.56 -4.59
CA PHE A 13 -6.09 13.23 -3.64
C PHE A 13 -6.57 13.43 -2.20
N LYS A 14 -7.21 14.56 -1.86
CA LYS A 14 -7.75 14.81 -0.51
C LYS A 14 -8.85 13.82 -0.12
N GLU A 15 -9.77 13.52 -1.04
CA GLU A 15 -10.89 12.59 -0.85
C GLU A 15 -10.40 11.18 -0.50
N PHE A 16 -9.33 10.72 -1.16
CA PHE A 16 -8.69 9.43 -0.86
C PHE A 16 -7.74 9.50 0.34
N PHE A 17 -7.08 10.64 0.55
CA PHE A 17 -6.05 10.78 1.57
C PHE A 17 -6.60 10.60 2.98
N LEU A 18 -7.70 11.28 3.32
CA LEU A 18 -8.23 11.25 4.68
C LEU A 18 -8.71 9.84 5.10
N PRO A 19 -9.52 9.10 4.31
CA PRO A 19 -9.92 7.74 4.65
C PRO A 19 -8.74 6.77 4.79
N THR A 20 -7.77 6.82 3.88
CA THR A 20 -6.58 5.95 3.94
C THR A 20 -5.70 6.28 5.15
N LEU A 21 -5.57 7.57 5.49
CA LEU A 21 -4.83 8.00 6.68
C LEU A 21 -5.52 7.54 7.96
N LEU A 22 -6.86 7.66 8.04
CA LEU A 22 -7.64 7.17 9.19
C LEU A 22 -7.55 5.65 9.32
N MET A 23 -7.58 4.92 8.21
CA MET A 23 -7.37 3.47 8.21
C MET A 23 -5.96 3.10 8.69
N SER A 24 -4.94 3.81 8.18
CA SER A 24 -3.55 3.63 8.62
C SER A 24 -3.38 3.97 10.09
N MET A 25 -4.05 5.02 10.57
CA MET A 25 -4.06 5.42 11.98
C MET A 25 -4.70 4.36 12.86
N ALA A 26 -5.85 3.80 12.48
CA ALA A 26 -6.51 2.75 13.26
C ALA A 26 -5.61 1.52 13.44
N ILE A 27 -4.90 1.09 12.39
CA ILE A 27 -4.01 -0.07 12.43
C ILE A 27 -2.76 0.23 13.26
N ASN A 28 -2.02 1.28 12.91
CA ASN A 28 -0.72 1.55 13.50
C ASN A 28 -0.81 2.05 14.95
N THR A 29 -1.85 2.84 15.28
CA THR A 29 -2.06 3.32 16.66
C THR A 29 -2.38 2.16 17.59
N SER A 30 -3.13 1.14 17.13
CA SER A 30 -3.43 -0.03 17.96
C SER A 30 -2.15 -0.77 18.35
N THR A 31 -1.26 -1.04 17.39
CA THR A 31 0.04 -1.68 17.64
C THR A 31 0.95 -0.83 18.52
N PHE A 32 0.96 0.48 18.33
CA PHE A 32 1.71 1.42 19.16
C PHE A 32 1.21 1.40 20.61
N ILE A 33 -0.10 1.48 20.83
CA ILE A 33 -0.72 1.46 22.17
C ILE A 33 -0.48 0.12 22.87
N ASP A 34 -0.65 -1.02 22.18
CA ASP A 34 -0.37 -2.34 22.74
C ASP A 34 1.06 -2.42 23.30
N THR A 35 2.02 -1.97 22.50
CA THR A 35 3.42 -1.93 22.92
C THR A 35 3.66 -0.98 24.11
N LEU A 36 2.97 0.16 24.16
CA LEU A 36 3.03 1.08 25.30
C LEU A 36 2.47 0.45 26.58
N ILE A 37 1.36 -0.29 26.49
CA ILE A 37 0.75 -0.99 27.63
C ILE A 37 1.74 -2.03 28.17
N VAL A 38 2.28 -2.87 27.30
CA VAL A 38 3.29 -3.89 27.67
C VAL A 38 4.53 -3.22 28.29
N GLY A 39 5.03 -2.15 27.66
CA GLY A 39 6.23 -1.44 28.09
C GLY A 39 6.12 -0.79 29.47
N ASN A 40 5.06 0.01 29.69
CA ASN A 40 4.87 0.70 30.97
C ASN A 40 4.47 -0.25 32.09
N THR A 41 3.58 -1.19 31.80
CA THR A 41 2.95 -2.00 32.85
C THR A 41 3.84 -3.16 33.27
N LEU A 42 4.46 -3.84 32.30
CA LEU A 42 5.27 -5.03 32.54
C LEU A 42 6.78 -4.71 32.57
N GLY A 43 7.16 -3.53 32.10
CA GLY A 43 8.52 -3.01 32.12
C GLY A 43 9.31 -3.23 30.82
N PRO A 44 10.39 -2.46 30.58
CA PRO A 44 11.12 -2.40 29.31
C PRO A 44 11.67 -3.72 28.77
N ILE A 45 11.94 -4.68 29.66
CA ILE A 45 12.46 -6.00 29.26
C ILE A 45 11.47 -6.77 28.37
N ASN A 46 10.17 -6.53 28.52
CA ASN A 46 9.15 -7.13 27.66
C ASN A 46 9.20 -6.57 26.23
N ILE A 47 9.54 -5.30 26.09
CA ILE A 47 9.72 -4.66 24.77
C ILE A 47 10.97 -5.22 24.07
N SER A 48 12.04 -5.49 24.82
CA SER A 48 13.19 -6.25 24.31
C SER A 48 12.80 -7.65 23.83
N ALA A 49 11.95 -8.36 24.59
CA ALA A 49 11.44 -9.67 24.18
C ALA A 49 10.60 -9.58 22.90
N MET A 50 9.75 -8.56 22.75
CA MET A 50 8.96 -8.33 21.54
C MET A 50 9.81 -8.10 20.29
N ALA A 51 10.97 -7.41 20.40
CA ALA A 51 11.90 -7.32 19.27
C ALA A 51 12.37 -8.71 18.84
N LEU A 52 12.75 -9.57 19.78
CA LEU A 52 13.20 -10.93 19.47
C LEU A 52 12.09 -11.81 18.87
N ILE A 53 10.83 -11.54 19.23
CA ILE A 53 9.65 -12.24 18.69
C ILE A 53 9.32 -11.78 17.25
N ALA A 54 9.57 -10.51 16.93
CA ALA A 54 9.14 -9.88 15.68
C ALA A 54 9.48 -10.67 14.39
N PRO A 55 10.67 -11.29 14.22
CA PRO A 55 10.97 -12.11 13.05
C PRO A 55 10.02 -13.30 12.87
N ILE A 56 9.57 -13.93 13.97
CA ILE A 56 8.62 -15.05 13.91
C ILE A 56 7.25 -14.55 13.46
N ILE A 57 6.81 -13.39 13.96
CA ILE A 57 5.55 -12.77 13.53
C ILE A 57 5.59 -12.40 12.05
N THR A 58 6.66 -11.75 11.58
CA THR A 58 6.78 -11.38 10.16
C THR A 58 6.91 -12.60 9.25
N PHE A 59 7.50 -13.70 9.74
CA PHE A 59 7.54 -14.97 9.01
C PHE A 59 6.15 -15.59 8.89
N ILE A 60 5.35 -15.57 9.95
CA ILE A 60 3.94 -16.00 9.88
C ILE A 60 3.16 -15.12 8.89
N ASN A 61 3.40 -13.80 8.92
CA ASN A 61 2.82 -12.84 7.97
C ASN A 61 3.12 -13.18 6.51
N LEU A 62 4.39 -13.49 6.21
CA LEU A 62 4.82 -13.94 4.88
C LEU A 62 3.95 -15.09 4.36
N ILE A 63 3.67 -16.11 5.18
CA ILE A 63 2.97 -17.32 4.72
C ILE A 63 1.50 -17.03 4.40
N TYR A 64 0.76 -16.36 5.30
CA TYR A 64 -0.65 -16.08 5.01
C TYR A 64 -0.82 -14.98 3.94
N TRP A 65 0.14 -14.06 3.79
CA TRP A 65 0.15 -13.11 2.65
C TRP A 65 0.33 -13.86 1.34
N MET A 66 1.32 -14.76 1.28
CA MET A 66 1.60 -15.54 0.07
C MET A 66 0.37 -16.33 -0.38
N ILE A 67 -0.31 -17.02 0.54
CA ILE A 67 -1.47 -17.85 0.19
C ILE A 67 -2.73 -17.01 -0.03
N GLY A 68 -3.00 -16.05 0.86
CA GLY A 68 -4.18 -15.20 0.80
C GLY A 68 -4.19 -14.30 -0.44
N LEU A 69 -3.11 -13.54 -0.68
CA LEU A 69 -3.00 -12.68 -1.86
C LEU A 69 -2.91 -13.50 -3.14
N GLY A 70 -2.04 -14.53 -3.19
CA GLY A 70 -1.84 -15.36 -4.37
C GLY A 70 -3.11 -16.10 -4.78
N GLY A 71 -3.80 -16.72 -3.83
CA GLY A 71 -5.06 -17.41 -4.08
C GLY A 71 -6.19 -16.47 -4.46
N SER A 72 -6.33 -15.33 -3.77
CA SER A 72 -7.38 -14.35 -4.12
C SER A 72 -7.19 -13.75 -5.52
N LEU A 73 -5.94 -13.54 -5.95
CA LEU A 73 -5.61 -13.10 -7.30
C LEU A 73 -6.06 -14.14 -8.34
N LEU A 74 -5.73 -15.42 -8.13
CA LEU A 74 -6.11 -16.50 -9.05
C LEU A 74 -7.62 -16.73 -9.10
N VAL A 75 -8.32 -16.52 -7.99
CA VAL A 75 -9.79 -16.46 -7.95
C VAL A 75 -10.31 -15.32 -8.83
N SER A 76 -9.81 -14.09 -8.64
CA SER A 76 -10.24 -12.94 -9.45
C SER A 76 -9.98 -13.14 -10.95
N VAL A 77 -8.83 -13.73 -11.31
CA VAL A 77 -8.51 -14.08 -12.70
C VAL A 77 -9.48 -15.13 -13.24
N SER A 78 -9.74 -16.20 -12.48
CA SER A 78 -10.64 -17.27 -12.92
C SER A 78 -12.08 -16.78 -13.08
N LYS A 79 -12.54 -15.86 -12.23
CA LYS A 79 -13.84 -15.18 -12.38
C LYS A 79 -13.88 -14.26 -13.60
N ALA A 80 -12.81 -13.51 -13.87
CA ALA A 80 -12.70 -12.70 -15.08
C ALA A 80 -12.74 -13.58 -16.35
N GLU A 81 -12.19 -14.80 -16.28
CA GLU A 81 -12.28 -15.84 -17.32
C GLU A 81 -13.67 -16.54 -17.38
N ARG A 82 -14.63 -16.16 -16.52
CA ARG A 82 -15.95 -16.79 -16.35
C ARG A 82 -15.87 -18.29 -15.99
N ASN A 83 -14.80 -18.70 -15.33
CA ASN A 83 -14.57 -20.08 -14.89
C ASN A 83 -14.77 -20.20 -13.37
N GLU A 84 -16.04 -20.28 -12.97
CA GLU A 84 -16.45 -20.35 -11.56
C GLU A 84 -15.91 -21.60 -10.85
N GLU A 85 -15.90 -22.76 -11.52
CA GLU A 85 -15.39 -23.99 -10.89
C GLU A 85 -13.89 -23.88 -10.56
N LYS A 86 -13.10 -23.26 -11.46
CA LYS A 86 -11.67 -23.02 -11.21
C LYS A 86 -11.46 -21.98 -10.10
N ALA A 87 -12.31 -20.97 -10.01
CA ALA A 87 -12.30 -20.03 -8.89
C ALA A 87 -12.57 -20.75 -7.55
N ASP A 88 -13.59 -21.61 -7.52
CA ASP A 88 -13.92 -22.43 -6.34
C ASP A 88 -12.80 -23.42 -5.97
N MET A 89 -12.10 -23.99 -6.96
CA MET A 89 -10.91 -24.82 -6.72
C MET A 89 -9.82 -24.03 -6.00
N TYR A 90 -9.45 -22.83 -6.49
CA TYR A 90 -8.43 -21.98 -5.86
C TYR A 90 -8.84 -21.51 -4.47
N PHE A 91 -10.11 -21.13 -4.27
CA PHE A 91 -10.64 -20.78 -2.96
C PHE A 91 -10.54 -21.95 -1.99
N THR A 92 -11.04 -23.13 -2.38
CA THR A 92 -11.06 -24.34 -1.56
C THR A 92 -9.66 -24.75 -1.13
N ILE A 93 -8.72 -24.88 -2.08
CA ILE A 93 -7.36 -25.33 -1.77
C ILE A 93 -6.60 -24.29 -0.93
N SER A 94 -6.81 -23.00 -1.14
CA SER A 94 -6.18 -21.94 -0.35
C SER A 94 -6.66 -21.96 1.10
N MET A 95 -7.97 -22.07 1.32
CA MET A 95 -8.55 -22.15 2.65
C MET A 95 -8.11 -23.42 3.39
N ALA A 96 -8.06 -24.56 2.70
CA ALA A 96 -7.52 -25.79 3.26
C ALA A 96 -6.04 -25.65 3.63
N LEU A 97 -5.23 -25.03 2.76
CA LEU A 97 -3.81 -24.80 3.01
C LEU A 97 -3.58 -23.87 4.21
N LEU A 98 -4.34 -22.78 4.32
CA LEU A 98 -4.29 -21.87 5.47
C LEU A 98 -4.63 -22.58 6.79
N ALA A 99 -5.68 -23.41 6.79
CA ALA A 99 -6.08 -24.18 7.97
C ALA A 99 -5.00 -25.22 8.36
N VAL A 100 -4.50 -25.99 7.39
CA VAL A 100 -3.46 -27.01 7.61
C VAL A 100 -2.17 -26.37 8.11
N ILE A 101 -1.75 -25.26 7.49
CA ILE A 101 -0.55 -24.53 7.91
C ILE A 101 -0.76 -23.93 9.30
N GLY A 102 -1.91 -23.33 9.59
CA GLY A 102 -2.21 -22.80 10.91
C GLY A 102 -2.12 -23.88 12.01
N VAL A 103 -2.74 -25.05 11.78
CA VAL A 103 -2.63 -26.18 12.72
C VAL A 103 -1.18 -26.70 12.81
N SER A 104 -0.45 -26.73 11.69
CA SER A 104 0.96 -27.13 11.67
C SER A 104 1.85 -26.17 12.45
N PHE A 105 1.65 -24.85 12.32
CA PHE A 105 2.37 -23.84 13.11
C PHE A 105 2.05 -23.96 14.61
N SER A 106 0.80 -24.30 14.96
CA SER A 106 0.43 -24.60 16.34
C SER A 106 1.17 -25.83 16.88
N ALA A 107 1.12 -26.95 16.16
CA ALA A 107 1.76 -28.20 16.60
C ALA A 107 3.29 -28.09 16.63
N PHE A 108 3.91 -27.72 15.50
CA PHE A 108 5.38 -27.63 15.40
C PHE A 108 5.94 -26.46 16.19
N GLY A 109 5.24 -25.32 16.24
CA GLY A 109 5.68 -24.16 17.02
C GLY A 109 5.77 -24.48 18.50
N ILE A 110 4.87 -25.32 19.04
CA ILE A 110 4.93 -25.79 20.43
C ILE A 110 6.01 -26.86 20.63
N ILE A 111 6.08 -27.86 19.75
CA ILE A 111 7.08 -28.95 19.85
C ILE A 111 8.51 -28.39 19.80
N PHE A 112 8.75 -27.42 18.92
CA PHE A 112 10.06 -26.80 18.73
C PHE A 112 10.22 -25.48 19.47
N LEU A 113 9.31 -25.12 20.38
CA LEU A 113 9.29 -23.82 21.04
C LEU A 113 10.63 -23.49 21.71
N ASP A 114 11.20 -24.44 22.46
CA ASP A 114 12.48 -24.25 23.15
C ASP A 114 13.65 -24.06 22.18
N ASN A 115 13.66 -24.80 21.07
CA ASN A 115 14.67 -24.64 20.03
C ASN A 115 14.55 -23.27 19.34
N ILE A 116 13.33 -22.83 19.03
CA ILE A 116 13.06 -21.51 18.45
C ILE A 116 13.56 -20.43 19.41
N VAL A 117 13.18 -20.47 20.69
CA VAL A 117 13.63 -19.52 21.70
C VAL A 117 15.16 -19.47 21.80
N ALA A 118 15.82 -20.63 21.79
CA ALA A 118 17.29 -20.73 21.86
C ALA A 118 17.99 -20.10 20.64
N THR A 119 17.35 -20.10 19.46
CA THR A 119 17.86 -19.39 18.28
C THR A 119 17.69 -17.87 18.35
N LEU A 120 16.70 -17.40 19.11
CA LEU A 120 16.40 -15.97 19.24
C LEU A 120 17.24 -15.31 20.34
N THR A 121 17.52 -16.01 21.45
CA THR A 121 18.28 -15.43 22.55
C THR A 121 18.92 -16.48 23.45
N THR A 122 20.09 -16.14 23.98
CA THR A 122 20.80 -16.89 25.03
C THR A 122 20.58 -16.30 26.42
N ASN A 123 19.92 -15.14 26.52
CA ASN A 123 19.64 -14.50 27.81
C ASN A 123 18.46 -15.21 28.51
N PRO A 124 18.65 -15.82 29.70
CA PRO A 124 17.60 -16.60 30.36
C PRO A 124 16.34 -15.79 30.69
N ALA A 125 16.47 -14.52 31.07
CA ALA A 125 15.33 -13.68 31.41
C ALA A 125 14.48 -13.36 30.16
N LEU A 126 15.13 -13.07 29.03
CA LEU A 126 14.43 -12.86 27.76
C LEU A 126 13.83 -14.16 27.22
N ALA A 127 14.54 -15.29 27.35
CA ALA A 127 14.08 -16.59 26.89
C ALA A 127 12.73 -16.98 27.53
N VAL A 128 12.56 -16.74 28.84
CA VAL A 128 11.28 -16.99 29.53
C VAL A 128 10.15 -16.15 28.95
N LEU A 129 10.38 -14.85 28.71
CA LEU A 129 9.36 -13.94 28.16
C LEU A 129 8.99 -14.32 26.71
N VAL A 130 10.00 -14.58 25.87
CA VAL A 130 9.80 -15.01 24.48
C VAL A 130 9.03 -16.34 24.43
N LYS A 131 9.38 -17.29 25.30
CA LYS A 131 8.69 -18.59 25.40
C LYS A 131 7.21 -18.43 25.77
N LYS A 132 6.89 -17.58 26.75
CA LYS A 132 5.50 -17.34 27.17
C LYS A 132 4.66 -16.73 26.06
N PHE A 133 5.18 -15.71 25.38
CA PHE A 133 4.47 -15.07 24.28
C PHE A 133 4.28 -16.02 23.10
N LEU A 134 5.37 -16.63 22.59
CA LEU A 134 5.33 -17.50 21.42
C LEU A 134 4.50 -18.76 21.65
N GLY A 135 4.51 -19.33 22.86
CA GLY A 135 3.67 -20.48 23.19
C GLY A 135 2.19 -20.18 22.98
N VAL A 136 1.70 -19.07 23.51
CA VAL A 136 0.30 -18.65 23.31
C VAL A 136 0.03 -18.29 21.84
N TYR A 137 0.96 -17.57 21.20
CA TYR A 137 0.82 -17.15 19.81
C TYR A 137 0.73 -18.34 18.84
N PHE A 138 1.55 -19.38 19.03
CA PHE A 138 1.50 -20.59 18.21
C PHE A 138 0.19 -21.34 18.41
N LEU A 139 -0.29 -21.49 19.64
CA LEU A 139 -1.59 -22.13 19.90
C LEU A 139 -2.73 -21.44 19.13
N GLY A 140 -2.69 -20.11 19.05
CA GLY A 140 -3.67 -19.30 18.34
C GLY A 140 -3.50 -19.16 16.83
N SER A 141 -2.39 -19.67 16.28
CA SER A 141 -2.08 -19.51 14.86
C SER A 141 -3.19 -19.98 13.89
N PRO A 142 -4.00 -21.03 14.16
CA PRO A 142 -5.11 -21.38 13.25
C PRO A 142 -6.09 -20.25 13.01
N PHE A 143 -6.47 -19.49 14.06
CA PHE A 143 -7.39 -18.36 13.93
C PHE A 143 -6.76 -17.21 13.12
N LEU A 144 -5.48 -16.93 13.37
CA LEU A 144 -4.73 -15.92 12.63
C LEU A 144 -4.71 -16.24 11.13
N PHE A 145 -4.31 -17.46 10.75
CA PHE A 145 -4.19 -17.87 9.35
C PHE A 145 -5.55 -17.82 8.63
N VAL A 146 -6.61 -18.30 9.28
CA VAL A 146 -7.96 -18.30 8.70
C VAL A 146 -8.49 -16.88 8.53
N LEU A 147 -8.47 -16.05 9.58
CA LEU A 147 -8.98 -14.68 9.52
C LEU A 147 -8.24 -13.85 8.47
N MET A 148 -6.91 -13.87 8.52
CA MET A 148 -6.10 -13.03 7.62
C MET A 148 -6.17 -13.52 6.18
N GLY A 149 -6.22 -14.83 5.97
CA GLY A 149 -6.34 -15.42 4.64
C GLY A 149 -7.69 -15.15 4.00
N ILE A 150 -8.80 -15.48 4.68
CA ILE A 150 -10.16 -15.33 4.10
C ILE A 150 -10.52 -13.87 3.82
N ALA A 151 -9.96 -12.92 4.57
CA ALA A 151 -10.14 -11.50 4.32
C ALA A 151 -9.68 -11.06 2.91
N TYR A 152 -8.67 -11.71 2.32
CA TYR A 152 -8.28 -11.44 0.93
C TYR A 152 -9.33 -11.92 -0.07
N PHE A 153 -9.87 -13.12 0.13
CA PHE A 153 -10.90 -13.69 -0.72
C PHE A 153 -12.21 -12.89 -0.65
N ILE A 154 -12.65 -12.50 0.54
CA ILE A 154 -13.90 -11.73 0.70
C ILE A 154 -13.79 -10.34 0.05
N ARG A 155 -12.61 -9.71 0.09
CA ARG A 155 -12.35 -8.49 -0.71
C ARG A 155 -12.44 -8.75 -2.21
N ALA A 156 -11.84 -9.85 -2.69
CA ALA A 156 -11.93 -10.28 -4.07
C ALA A 156 -13.37 -10.69 -4.50
N ASP A 157 -14.24 -11.03 -3.55
CA ASP A 157 -15.68 -11.30 -3.76
C ASP A 157 -16.55 -10.03 -3.83
N GLY A 158 -15.96 -8.84 -3.76
CA GLY A 158 -16.72 -7.59 -3.76
C GLY A 158 -17.33 -7.21 -2.40
N LYS A 159 -16.88 -7.83 -1.30
CA LYS A 159 -17.38 -7.56 0.07
C LYS A 159 -16.32 -6.95 1.01
N PRO A 160 -15.60 -5.88 0.62
CA PRO A 160 -14.50 -5.34 1.41
C PRO A 160 -14.93 -4.83 2.79
N ARG A 161 -16.18 -4.35 2.95
CA ARG A 161 -16.74 -3.90 4.24
C ARG A 161 -16.80 -5.04 5.26
N LEU A 162 -17.17 -6.25 4.85
CA LEU A 162 -17.24 -7.40 5.76
C LEU A 162 -15.85 -7.77 6.29
N SER A 163 -14.84 -7.79 5.40
CA SER A 163 -13.44 -8.01 5.79
C SER A 163 -12.93 -6.91 6.73
N PHE A 164 -13.27 -5.65 6.42
CA PHE A 164 -12.89 -4.51 7.25
C PHE A 164 -13.46 -4.63 8.67
N TYR A 165 -14.77 -4.92 8.81
CA TYR A 165 -15.39 -5.07 10.13
C TYR A 165 -14.84 -6.25 10.92
N ALA A 166 -14.52 -7.37 10.28
CA ALA A 166 -13.90 -8.51 10.96
C ALA A 166 -12.54 -8.15 11.58
N LEU A 167 -11.70 -7.43 10.83
CA LEU A 167 -10.39 -6.98 11.31
C LEU A 167 -10.53 -5.88 12.37
N LEU A 168 -11.50 -4.97 12.21
CA LEU A 168 -11.79 -3.94 13.22
C LEU A 168 -12.23 -4.57 14.54
N ILE A 169 -13.14 -5.54 14.51
CA ILE A 169 -13.59 -6.29 15.69
C ILE A 169 -12.42 -7.05 16.32
N SER A 170 -11.59 -7.71 15.51
CA SER A 170 -10.39 -8.39 15.99
C SER A 170 -9.48 -7.45 16.78
N ASN A 171 -9.16 -6.28 16.23
CA ASN A 171 -8.30 -5.29 16.90
C ASN A 171 -8.97 -4.67 18.12
N ALA A 172 -10.27 -4.37 18.06
CA ALA A 172 -11.00 -3.81 19.19
C ALA A 172 -11.06 -4.80 20.37
N VAL A 173 -11.36 -6.08 20.10
CA VAL A 173 -11.36 -7.13 21.11
C VAL A 173 -9.96 -7.33 21.69
N ASN A 174 -8.93 -7.36 20.84
CA ASN A 174 -7.54 -7.44 21.31
C ASN A 174 -7.20 -6.28 22.27
N LEU A 175 -7.41 -5.02 21.88
CA LEU A 175 -7.08 -3.87 22.71
C LEU A 175 -7.84 -3.86 24.05
N ILE A 176 -9.13 -4.23 24.04
CA ILE A 176 -9.94 -4.34 25.27
C ILE A 176 -9.37 -5.45 26.17
N LEU A 177 -9.02 -6.60 25.60
CA LEU A 177 -8.48 -7.72 26.35
C LEU A 177 -7.05 -7.49 26.82
N ASP A 178 -6.25 -6.68 26.15
CA ASP A 178 -4.93 -6.27 26.66
C ASP A 178 -5.08 -5.49 27.97
N LEU A 179 -6.04 -4.55 28.04
CA LEU A 179 -6.34 -3.84 29.28
C LEU A 179 -6.86 -4.80 30.37
N VAL A 180 -7.73 -5.75 30.01
CA VAL A 180 -8.29 -6.71 30.99
C VAL A 180 -7.22 -7.69 31.50
N PHE A 181 -6.46 -8.31 30.62
CA PHE A 181 -5.48 -9.34 30.99
C PHE A 181 -4.25 -8.73 31.66
N ILE A 182 -3.71 -7.65 31.12
CA ILE A 182 -2.47 -7.04 31.66
C ILE A 182 -2.79 -6.19 32.89
N LEU A 183 -3.71 -5.23 32.79
CA LEU A 183 -4.00 -4.31 33.92
C LEU A 183 -5.00 -4.91 34.92
N GLY A 184 -6.04 -5.59 34.43
CA GLY A 184 -7.09 -6.15 35.28
C GLY A 184 -6.67 -7.41 36.02
N PHE A 185 -6.07 -8.38 35.31
CA PHE A 185 -5.67 -9.68 35.88
C PHE A 185 -4.19 -9.76 36.25
N GLY A 186 -3.38 -8.75 35.94
CA GLY A 186 -1.95 -8.74 36.25
C GLY A 186 -1.17 -9.83 35.50
N MET A 187 -1.67 -10.26 34.33
CA MET A 187 -0.97 -11.23 33.50
C MET A 187 0.29 -10.59 32.90
N ASP A 188 1.30 -11.43 32.64
CA ASP A 188 2.53 -11.01 31.99
C ASP A 188 2.37 -10.91 30.46
N ILE A 189 3.49 -10.91 29.74
CA ILE A 189 3.51 -10.81 28.27
C ILE A 189 2.72 -11.96 27.58
N GLY A 190 2.51 -13.09 28.25
CA GLY A 190 1.62 -14.15 27.76
C GLY A 190 0.14 -13.71 27.71
N GLY A 191 -0.27 -12.81 28.60
CA GLY A 191 -1.59 -12.16 28.56
C GLY A 191 -1.79 -11.31 27.31
N ALA A 192 -0.76 -10.56 26.89
CA ALA A 192 -0.78 -9.78 25.66
C ALA A 192 -0.96 -10.68 24.41
N ALA A 193 -0.21 -11.79 24.36
CA ALA A 193 -0.38 -12.79 23.31
C ALA A 193 -1.79 -13.40 23.33
N LEU A 194 -2.37 -13.66 24.52
CA LEU A 194 -3.70 -14.22 24.66
C LEU A 194 -4.79 -13.25 24.18
N ALA A 195 -4.65 -11.96 24.48
CA ALA A 195 -5.54 -10.92 23.97
C ALA A 195 -5.48 -10.84 22.44
N THR A 196 -4.28 -10.89 21.86
CA THR A 196 -4.07 -10.89 20.40
C THR A 196 -4.78 -12.07 19.74
N ILE A 197 -4.55 -13.28 20.23
CA ILE A 197 -5.18 -14.50 19.70
C ILE A 197 -6.70 -14.48 19.89
N SER A 198 -7.18 -13.97 21.02
CA SER A 198 -8.62 -13.83 21.28
C SER A 198 -9.27 -12.83 20.31
N GLY A 199 -8.56 -11.76 19.95
CA GLY A 199 -8.94 -10.85 18.88
C GLY A 199 -9.09 -11.58 17.55
N TYR A 200 -8.07 -12.34 17.13
CA TYR A 200 -8.14 -13.14 15.90
C TYR A 200 -9.26 -14.18 15.92
N ALA A 201 -9.50 -14.81 17.06
CA ALA A 201 -10.62 -15.73 17.23
C ALA A 201 -11.96 -15.01 17.06
N ALA A 202 -12.18 -13.87 17.72
CA ALA A 202 -13.39 -13.07 17.59
C ALA A 202 -13.62 -12.59 16.14
N GLY A 203 -12.57 -12.10 15.48
CA GLY A 203 -12.63 -11.73 14.07
C GLY A 203 -12.95 -12.92 13.17
N THR A 204 -12.38 -14.10 13.47
CA THR A 204 -12.69 -15.35 12.75
C THR A 204 -14.16 -15.72 12.93
N VAL A 205 -14.69 -15.70 14.14
CA VAL A 205 -16.11 -15.98 14.38
C VAL A 205 -17.00 -15.00 13.62
N PHE A 206 -16.67 -13.71 13.64
CA PHE A 206 -17.43 -12.70 12.91
C PHE A 206 -17.37 -12.91 11.39
N ILE A 207 -16.21 -13.23 10.82
CA ILE A 207 -16.05 -13.38 9.37
C ILE A 207 -16.75 -14.64 8.83
N MET A 208 -17.06 -15.63 9.69
CA MET A 208 -17.83 -16.82 9.31
C MET A 208 -19.22 -16.49 8.77
N GLN A 209 -19.79 -15.33 9.09
CA GLN A 209 -21.07 -14.88 8.52
C GLN A 209 -21.04 -14.81 6.98
N TYR A 210 -19.86 -14.66 6.38
CA TYR A 210 -19.65 -14.76 4.93
C TYR A 210 -20.21 -16.06 4.34
N PHE A 211 -20.07 -17.18 5.07
CA PHE A 211 -20.53 -18.48 4.57
C PHE A 211 -22.05 -18.63 4.55
N PHE A 212 -22.78 -17.71 5.20
CA PHE A 212 -24.24 -17.64 5.18
C PHE A 212 -24.76 -16.54 4.24
N ALA A 213 -23.88 -15.77 3.61
CA ALA A 213 -24.25 -14.72 2.67
C ALA A 213 -24.81 -15.31 1.36
N LYS A 214 -26.04 -14.93 0.99
CA LYS A 214 -26.74 -15.46 -0.19
C LYS A 214 -26.12 -15.04 -1.52
N ASP A 215 -25.42 -13.92 -1.53
CA ASP A 215 -24.78 -13.27 -2.66
C ASP A 215 -23.27 -13.58 -2.75
N ARG A 216 -22.76 -14.58 -2.01
CA ARG A 216 -21.36 -15.01 -2.16
C ARG A 216 -21.19 -15.72 -3.50
N THR A 217 -20.04 -15.53 -4.14
CA THR A 217 -19.74 -16.22 -5.41
C THR A 217 -18.69 -17.31 -5.29
N MET A 218 -18.04 -17.45 -4.12
CA MET A 218 -17.09 -18.54 -3.84
C MET A 218 -17.70 -19.63 -2.96
N HIS A 219 -17.48 -20.89 -3.34
CA HIS A 219 -18.01 -22.08 -2.70
C HIS A 219 -16.92 -23.12 -2.44
N PHE A 220 -17.09 -23.86 -1.34
CA PHE A 220 -16.25 -25.04 -1.10
C PHE A 220 -16.66 -26.18 -2.02
N ILE A 221 -15.69 -26.76 -2.71
CA ILE A 221 -15.87 -27.97 -3.50
C ILE A 221 -15.05 -29.12 -2.91
N SER A 222 -15.21 -30.32 -3.46
CA SER A 222 -14.41 -31.47 -3.01
C SER A 222 -12.93 -31.23 -3.23
N LEU A 223 -12.11 -31.44 -2.20
CA LEU A 223 -10.64 -31.39 -2.29
C LEU A 223 -10.09 -32.40 -3.32
N ALA A 224 -10.82 -33.48 -3.63
CA ALA A 224 -10.44 -34.43 -4.67
C ALA A 224 -10.40 -33.80 -6.08
N LYS A 225 -11.11 -32.68 -6.30
CA LYS A 225 -11.03 -31.89 -7.53
C LYS A 225 -9.81 -30.97 -7.58
N CYS A 226 -9.19 -30.69 -6.43
CA CYS A 226 -8.06 -29.77 -6.32
C CYS A 226 -6.73 -30.49 -6.59
N LYS A 227 -6.07 -30.15 -7.71
CA LYS A 227 -4.76 -30.70 -8.05
C LYS A 227 -3.65 -30.01 -7.26
N LEU A 228 -2.58 -30.73 -6.94
CA LEU A 228 -1.41 -30.15 -6.27
C LEU A 228 -0.75 -29.02 -7.07
N SER A 229 -0.91 -29.02 -8.40
CA SER A 229 -0.46 -27.92 -9.26
C SER A 229 -1.06 -26.57 -8.88
N LEU A 230 -2.30 -26.54 -8.36
CA LEU A 230 -2.93 -25.30 -7.91
C LEU A 230 -2.19 -24.66 -6.73
N VAL A 231 -1.57 -25.47 -5.87
CA VAL A 231 -0.74 -24.97 -4.76
C VAL A 231 0.50 -24.27 -5.30
N TYR A 232 1.13 -24.84 -6.33
CA TYR A 232 2.25 -24.21 -7.01
C TYR A 232 1.85 -22.87 -7.65
N ASP A 233 0.69 -22.82 -8.31
CA ASP A 233 0.16 -21.60 -8.91
C ASP A 233 -0.08 -20.52 -7.83
N ILE A 234 -0.66 -20.88 -6.69
CA ILE A 234 -0.90 -19.96 -5.56
C ILE A 234 0.41 -19.41 -5.02
N ILE A 235 1.39 -20.28 -4.72
CA ILE A 235 2.67 -19.88 -4.15
C ILE A 235 3.43 -18.98 -5.13
N THR A 236 3.51 -19.36 -6.40
CA THR A 236 4.24 -18.57 -7.41
C THR A 236 3.57 -17.23 -7.72
N SER A 237 2.25 -17.17 -7.65
CA SER A 237 1.49 -15.92 -7.82
C SER A 237 1.60 -14.99 -6.61
N GLY A 238 1.64 -15.56 -5.40
CA GLY A 238 1.69 -14.80 -4.14
C GLY A 238 3.09 -14.40 -3.68
N PHE A 239 4.11 -15.22 -3.96
CA PHE A 239 5.48 -15.01 -3.47
C PHE A 239 6.07 -13.64 -3.85
N PRO A 240 5.91 -13.10 -5.07
CA PRO A 240 6.42 -11.78 -5.41
C PRO A 240 5.91 -10.69 -4.46
N SER A 241 4.62 -10.70 -4.13
CA SER A 241 3.98 -9.74 -3.22
C SER A 241 4.37 -9.99 -1.75
N ALA A 242 4.59 -11.26 -1.38
CA ALA A 242 4.93 -11.64 -0.02
C ALA A 242 6.45 -11.53 0.28
N SER A 243 7.30 -11.47 -0.75
CA SER A 243 8.77 -11.45 -0.63
C SER A 243 9.31 -10.31 0.24
N GLY A 244 8.61 -9.17 0.29
CA GLY A 244 8.94 -8.08 1.22
C GLY A 244 8.94 -8.53 2.69
N GLN A 245 7.98 -9.39 3.09
CA GLN A 245 7.91 -9.94 4.45
C GLN A 245 9.05 -10.93 4.73
N LEU A 246 9.52 -11.65 3.71
CA LEU A 246 10.69 -12.52 3.85
C LEU A 246 11.94 -11.69 4.13
N PHE A 247 12.17 -10.63 3.34
CA PHE A 247 13.31 -9.74 3.57
C PHE A 247 13.23 -9.07 4.94
N LEU A 248 12.07 -8.54 5.32
CA LEU A 248 11.86 -7.95 6.64
C LEU A 248 12.12 -8.95 7.78
N THR A 249 11.66 -10.19 7.64
CA THR A 249 11.92 -11.27 8.61
C THR A 249 13.41 -11.49 8.81
N ILE A 250 14.16 -11.63 7.73
CA ILE A 250 15.60 -11.88 7.79
C ILE A 250 16.34 -10.66 8.36
N LYS A 251 15.94 -9.44 7.95
CA LYS A 251 16.49 -8.18 8.48
C LYS A 251 16.28 -8.07 9.98
N LEU A 252 15.06 -8.25 10.47
CA LEU A 252 14.78 -8.16 11.91
C LEU A 252 15.54 -9.23 12.69
N PHE A 253 15.60 -10.47 12.19
CA PHE A 253 16.36 -11.53 12.84
C PHE A 253 17.84 -11.14 12.97
N LEU A 254 18.51 -10.82 11.85
CA LEU A 254 19.94 -10.53 11.85
C LEU A 254 20.29 -9.24 12.61
N ILE A 255 19.51 -8.17 12.44
CA ILE A 255 19.74 -6.90 13.15
C ILE A 255 19.55 -7.11 14.66
N ASN A 256 18.51 -7.82 15.10
CA ASN A 256 18.31 -8.11 16.52
C ASN A 256 19.44 -8.99 17.07
N THR A 257 19.91 -9.98 16.32
CA THR A 257 21.08 -10.77 16.71
C THR A 257 22.33 -9.90 16.87
N PHE A 258 22.61 -9.00 15.93
CA PHE A 258 23.76 -8.09 16.02
C PHE A 258 23.65 -7.15 17.22
N ILE A 259 22.46 -6.58 17.47
CA ILE A 259 22.19 -5.73 18.62
C ILE A 259 22.37 -6.51 19.92
N ALA A 260 21.82 -7.72 20.02
CA ALA A 260 21.93 -8.56 21.21
C ALA A 260 23.40 -8.91 21.52
N LEU A 261 24.21 -9.20 20.50
CA LEU A 261 25.63 -9.53 20.66
C LEU A 261 26.49 -8.31 21.05
N VAL A 262 26.18 -7.13 20.52
CA VAL A 262 27.03 -5.93 20.68
C VAL A 262 26.60 -5.05 21.85
N ALA A 263 25.29 -4.95 22.10
CA ALA A 263 24.69 -4.02 23.06
C ALA A 263 23.73 -4.67 24.05
N GLY A 264 23.53 -5.99 23.97
CA GLY A 264 22.73 -6.75 24.92
C GLY A 264 21.28 -6.27 25.01
N LYS A 265 20.73 -6.39 26.22
CA LYS A 265 19.34 -6.00 26.54
C LYS A 265 19.11 -4.51 26.28
N GLN A 266 20.05 -3.64 26.65
CA GLN A 266 19.88 -2.19 26.53
C GLN A 266 19.73 -1.77 25.06
N GLY A 267 20.54 -2.35 24.18
CA GLY A 267 20.42 -2.13 22.74
C GLY A 267 19.09 -2.62 22.17
N LEU A 268 18.62 -3.80 22.59
CA LEU A 268 17.33 -4.34 22.16
C LEU A 268 16.18 -3.43 22.59
N THR A 269 16.16 -2.99 23.86
CA THR A 269 15.15 -2.02 24.34
C THR A 269 15.17 -0.73 23.51
N ALA A 270 16.36 -0.15 23.27
CA ALA A 270 16.50 1.07 22.49
C ALA A 270 15.97 0.92 21.05
N PHE A 271 16.33 -0.18 20.38
CA PHE A 271 15.83 -0.48 19.04
C PHE A 271 14.33 -0.73 19.03
N SER A 272 13.80 -1.47 20.01
CA SER A 272 12.36 -1.71 20.12
C SER A 272 11.58 -0.42 20.31
N VAL A 273 12.06 0.52 21.14
CA VAL A 273 11.40 1.82 21.31
C VAL A 273 11.39 2.59 20.00
N TYR A 274 12.51 2.64 19.28
CA TYR A 274 12.56 3.26 17.95
C TYR A 274 11.59 2.59 16.97
N TYR A 275 11.68 1.27 16.82
CA TYR A 275 10.89 0.49 15.87
C TYR A 275 9.39 0.63 16.14
N ASN A 276 8.97 0.59 17.40
CA ASN A 276 7.56 0.76 17.74
C ASN A 276 7.11 2.21 17.57
N SER A 277 7.97 3.19 17.84
CA SER A 277 7.66 4.61 17.56
C SER A 277 7.47 4.88 16.07
N MET A 278 8.08 4.08 15.18
CA MET A 278 7.83 4.17 13.72
C MET A 278 6.37 3.89 13.35
N PHE A 279 5.59 3.13 14.13
CA PHE A 279 4.18 2.92 13.80
C PHE A 279 3.40 4.24 13.73
N MET A 280 3.67 5.21 14.62
CA MET A 280 3.08 6.55 14.51
C MET A 280 3.53 7.29 13.25
N VAL A 281 4.80 7.12 12.86
CA VAL A 281 5.37 7.73 11.67
C VAL A 281 4.77 7.11 10.39
N TYR A 282 4.57 5.78 10.38
CA TYR A 282 4.00 5.03 9.27
C TYR A 282 2.56 5.42 8.94
N ILE A 283 1.81 5.96 9.90
CA ILE A 283 0.48 6.56 9.62
C ILE A 283 0.59 7.54 8.46
N PHE A 284 1.56 8.45 8.50
CA PHE A 284 1.75 9.46 7.47
C PHE A 284 2.53 8.92 6.27
N LEU A 285 3.61 8.17 6.49
CA LEU A 285 4.47 7.70 5.40
C LEU A 285 3.76 6.68 4.51
N ILE A 286 3.27 5.59 5.10
CA ILE A 286 2.56 4.52 4.38
C ILE A 286 1.17 4.99 3.98
N GLY A 287 0.46 5.74 4.84
CA GLY A 287 -0.85 6.30 4.48
C GLY A 287 -0.79 7.16 3.23
N THR A 288 0.21 8.05 3.11
CA THR A 288 0.41 8.86 1.90
C THR A 288 0.72 8.01 0.68
N ALA A 289 1.60 7.01 0.81
CA ALA A 289 1.98 6.12 -0.28
C ALA A 289 0.78 5.28 -0.79
N GLN A 290 -0.06 4.80 0.13
CA GLN A 290 -1.28 4.06 -0.17
C GLN A 290 -2.33 4.93 -0.88
N SER A 291 -2.52 6.20 -0.47
CA SER A 291 -3.43 7.13 -1.15
C SER A 291 -2.95 7.49 -2.56
N MET A 292 -1.64 7.65 -2.72
CA MET A 292 -1.01 7.96 -4.01
C MET A 292 -1.15 6.80 -5.00
N SER A 293 -0.97 5.55 -4.55
CA SER A 293 -0.89 4.37 -5.41
C SER A 293 -2.03 4.21 -6.43
N PRO A 294 -3.33 4.23 -6.05
CA PRO A 294 -4.43 4.06 -7.01
C PRO A 294 -4.55 5.23 -7.98
N ILE A 295 -4.33 6.47 -7.51
CA ILE A 295 -4.36 7.68 -8.35
C ILE A 295 -3.24 7.59 -9.38
N ALA A 296 -2.00 7.37 -8.94
CA ALA A 296 -0.85 7.24 -9.83
C ALA A 296 -1.00 6.08 -10.84
N SER A 297 -1.60 4.96 -10.43
CA SER A 297 -1.92 3.83 -11.31
C SER A 297 -2.82 4.28 -12.47
N ILE A 298 -3.99 4.85 -12.16
CA ILE A 298 -5.00 5.24 -13.15
C ILE A 298 -4.44 6.26 -14.14
N TYR A 299 -3.88 7.35 -13.64
CA TYR A 299 -3.31 8.39 -14.49
C TYR A 299 -2.16 7.84 -15.36
N TYR A 300 -1.37 6.88 -14.85
CA TYR A 300 -0.33 6.24 -15.65
C TYR A 300 -0.90 5.32 -16.73
N GLN A 301 -1.98 4.57 -16.45
CA GLN A 301 -2.67 3.74 -17.45
C GLN A 301 -3.28 4.58 -18.57
N GLU A 302 -3.80 5.77 -18.25
CA GLU A 302 -4.34 6.73 -19.23
C GLU A 302 -3.23 7.53 -19.96
N LYS A 303 -1.96 7.19 -19.72
CA LYS A 303 -0.77 7.91 -20.21
C LYS A 303 -0.83 9.41 -19.87
N ASP A 304 -1.46 9.81 -18.77
CA ASP A 304 -1.51 11.18 -18.26
C ASP A 304 -0.32 11.40 -17.29
N TYR A 305 0.86 11.62 -17.87
CA TYR A 305 2.11 11.67 -17.12
C TYR A 305 2.26 12.94 -16.27
N SER A 306 1.61 14.05 -16.65
CA SER A 306 1.54 15.28 -15.85
C SER A 306 0.72 15.04 -14.58
N GLY A 307 -0.43 14.36 -14.68
CA GLY A 307 -1.23 13.97 -13.52
C GLY A 307 -0.50 13.00 -12.58
N VAL A 308 0.23 12.03 -13.13
CA VAL A 308 1.10 11.15 -12.33
C VAL A 308 2.18 11.96 -11.60
N LYS A 309 2.89 12.86 -12.30
CA LYS A 309 3.94 13.69 -11.72
C LYS A 309 3.41 14.55 -10.57
N PHE A 310 2.29 15.23 -10.78
CA PHE A 310 1.66 16.07 -9.75
C PHE A 310 1.30 15.24 -8.51
N THR A 311 0.73 14.05 -8.70
CA THR A 311 0.35 13.15 -7.61
C THR A 311 1.57 12.77 -6.77
N ILE A 312 2.66 12.32 -7.40
CA ILE A 312 3.87 11.90 -6.68
C ILE A 312 4.56 13.08 -6.00
N GLU A 313 4.67 14.24 -6.66
CA GLU A 313 5.30 15.42 -6.07
C GLU A 313 4.51 15.93 -4.85
N ARG A 314 3.18 15.87 -4.91
CA ARG A 314 2.33 16.20 -3.76
C ARG A 314 2.54 15.21 -2.61
N SER A 315 2.59 13.92 -2.89
CA SER A 315 2.89 12.89 -1.89
C SER A 315 4.28 13.03 -1.29
N LEU A 316 5.29 13.35 -2.11
CA LEU A 316 6.65 13.59 -1.67
C LEU A 316 6.72 14.78 -0.71
N LYS A 317 6.01 15.88 -0.98
CA LYS A 317 5.93 17.02 -0.07
C LYS A 317 5.37 16.63 1.30
N ILE A 318 4.31 15.82 1.34
CA ILE A 318 3.70 15.33 2.60
C ILE A 318 4.68 14.43 3.35
N VAL A 319 5.34 13.49 2.65
CA VAL A 319 6.36 12.60 3.21
C VAL A 319 7.54 13.38 3.78
N LEU A 320 8.07 14.36 3.06
CA LEU A 320 9.18 15.20 3.52
C LEU A 320 8.77 16.06 4.72
N ALA A 321 7.58 16.68 4.69
CA ALA A 321 7.09 17.51 5.78
C ALA A 321 6.86 16.69 7.07
N SER A 322 6.11 15.59 6.96
CA SER A 322 5.84 14.70 8.10
C SER A 322 7.10 14.01 8.61
N GLY A 323 7.95 13.49 7.71
CA GLY A 323 9.21 12.87 8.06
C GLY A 323 10.17 13.82 8.77
N THR A 324 10.26 15.07 8.31
CA THR A 324 11.06 16.12 8.98
C THR A 324 10.49 16.43 10.36
N ALA A 325 9.18 16.57 10.50
CA ALA A 325 8.53 16.84 11.78
C ALA A 325 8.82 15.73 12.82
N PHE A 326 8.70 14.45 12.44
CA PHE A 326 9.03 13.34 13.32
C PHE A 326 10.54 13.20 13.59
N THR A 327 11.39 13.50 12.62
CA THR A 327 12.85 13.56 12.83
C THR A 327 13.18 14.59 13.90
N VAL A 328 12.63 15.81 13.81
CA VAL A 328 12.81 16.86 14.81
C VAL A 328 12.25 16.43 16.17
N LEU A 329 11.08 15.78 16.21
CA LEU A 329 10.49 15.27 17.45
C LEU A 329 11.44 14.26 18.15
N PHE A 330 12.01 13.32 17.41
CA PHE A 330 12.90 12.28 17.95
C PHE A 330 14.25 12.86 18.38
N LEU A 331 14.74 13.89 17.68
CA LEU A 331 15.98 14.59 18.04
C LEU A 331 15.81 15.44 19.32
N ALA A 332 14.71 16.17 19.41
CA ALA A 332 14.43 17.10 20.49
C ALA A 332 13.95 16.41 21.78
N PHE A 333 13.13 15.36 21.65
CA PHE A 333 12.46 14.71 22.78
C PHE A 333 12.69 13.19 22.87
N PRO A 334 13.93 12.68 22.72
CA PRO A 334 14.19 11.23 22.79
C PRO A 334 13.89 10.65 24.18
N SER A 335 14.15 11.40 25.25
CA SER A 335 13.86 10.98 26.63
C SER A 335 12.36 10.82 26.88
N LEU A 336 11.54 11.70 26.29
CA LEU A 336 10.08 11.59 26.40
C LEU A 336 9.60 10.29 25.76
N LEU A 337 10.10 9.97 24.56
CA LEU A 337 9.76 8.73 23.88
C LEU A 337 10.16 7.51 24.71
N LEU A 338 11.38 7.47 25.26
CA LEU A 338 11.82 6.37 26.12
C LEU A 338 10.96 6.20 27.38
N ASN A 339 10.66 7.31 28.05
CA ASN A 339 9.80 7.32 29.24
C ASN A 339 8.38 6.84 28.92
N LEU A 340 7.84 7.17 27.74
CA LEU A 340 6.54 6.65 27.28
C LEU A 340 6.53 5.12 27.19
N PHE A 341 7.68 4.47 27.02
CA PHE A 341 7.79 3.01 27.02
C PHE A 341 8.27 2.45 28.37
N GLY A 342 8.20 3.24 29.45
CA GLY A 342 8.62 2.82 30.78
C GLY A 342 10.15 2.71 30.96
N VAL A 343 10.94 3.19 30.00
CA VAL A 343 12.42 3.19 30.08
C VAL A 343 12.85 4.38 30.92
N ASN A 344 13.18 4.13 32.19
CA ASN A 344 13.58 5.18 33.14
C ASN A 344 14.98 4.96 33.72
N ASP A 345 15.57 3.78 33.53
CA ASP A 345 16.90 3.47 34.04
C ASP A 345 17.97 4.33 33.33
N PRO A 346 18.87 5.03 34.06
CA PRO A 346 19.87 5.90 33.44
C PRO A 346 20.78 5.21 32.40
N ALA A 347 21.10 3.94 32.58
CA ALA A 347 21.94 3.19 31.64
C ALA A 347 21.17 2.88 30.34
N ASP A 348 19.92 2.44 30.46
CA ASP A 348 19.03 2.18 29.31
C ASP A 348 18.72 3.49 28.56
N MET A 349 18.51 4.58 29.29
CA MET A 349 18.26 5.92 28.75
C MET A 349 19.41 6.43 27.91
N THR A 350 20.65 6.24 28.36
CA THR A 350 21.84 6.71 27.62
C THR A 350 21.94 6.04 26.24
N VAL A 351 21.77 4.71 26.20
CA VAL A 351 21.79 3.94 24.95
C VAL A 351 20.59 4.32 24.07
N GLY A 352 19.40 4.42 24.67
CA GLY A 352 18.15 4.78 24.00
C GLY A 352 18.18 6.16 23.36
N ILE A 353 18.65 7.18 24.07
CA ILE A 353 18.71 8.56 23.58
C ILE A 353 19.62 8.65 22.36
N ASN A 354 20.79 8.00 22.46
CA ASN A 354 21.74 7.96 21.36
C ASN A 354 21.18 7.20 20.15
N ALA A 355 20.53 6.05 20.36
CA ALA A 355 19.88 5.29 19.29
C ALA A 355 18.78 6.11 18.59
N LEU A 356 17.84 6.69 19.33
CA LEU A 356 16.74 7.49 18.78
C LEU A 356 17.25 8.68 17.97
N ARG A 357 18.28 9.38 18.45
CA ARG A 357 18.87 10.50 17.72
C ARG A 357 19.48 10.07 16.40
N ILE A 358 20.29 9.02 16.39
CA ILE A 358 20.94 8.53 15.15
C ILE A 358 19.88 7.99 14.19
N LEU A 359 18.98 7.13 14.67
CA LEU A 359 17.97 6.47 13.85
C LEU A 359 16.90 7.44 13.32
N SER A 360 16.65 8.57 14.00
CA SER A 360 15.71 9.57 13.49
C SER A 360 16.05 10.06 12.07
N PHE A 361 17.33 10.08 11.70
CA PHE A 361 17.77 10.46 10.36
C PHE A 361 17.34 9.48 9.26
N SER A 362 16.97 8.23 9.58
CA SER A 362 16.44 7.31 8.58
C SER A 362 14.97 7.59 8.23
N ILE A 363 14.20 8.30 9.07
CA ILE A 363 12.75 8.51 8.90
C ILE A 363 12.40 9.06 7.51
N ILE A 364 13.08 10.13 7.09
CA ILE A 364 12.84 10.76 5.79
C ILE A 364 13.16 9.77 4.65
N GLY A 365 14.28 9.06 4.80
CA GLY A 365 14.72 8.06 3.84
C GLY A 365 13.71 6.92 3.69
N THR A 366 13.24 6.36 4.81
CA THR A 366 12.18 5.34 4.88
C THR A 366 10.90 5.82 4.19
N GLY A 367 10.53 7.10 4.38
CA GLY A 367 9.38 7.69 3.70
C GLY A 367 9.52 7.71 2.18
N ILE A 368 10.69 8.12 1.67
CA ILE A 368 10.98 8.16 0.23
C ILE A 368 11.03 6.74 -0.36
N THR A 369 11.67 5.80 0.33
CA THR A 369 11.79 4.41 -0.14
C THR A 369 10.43 3.73 -0.21
N PHE A 370 9.57 3.88 0.80
CA PHE A 370 8.18 3.38 0.73
C PHE A 370 7.38 4.06 -0.37
N LEU A 371 7.43 5.40 -0.49
CA LEU A 371 6.70 6.11 -1.54
C LEU A 371 7.08 5.59 -2.94
N MET A 372 8.39 5.43 -3.20
CA MET A 372 8.88 4.88 -4.46
C MET A 372 8.55 3.40 -4.65
N MET A 373 8.53 2.60 -3.58
CA MET A 373 8.13 1.20 -3.62
C MET A 373 6.67 1.06 -4.07
N PHE A 374 5.74 1.79 -3.44
CA PHE A 374 4.31 1.78 -3.81
C PHE A 374 4.09 2.37 -5.21
N TYR A 375 4.78 3.46 -5.55
CA TYR A 375 4.68 4.07 -6.87
C TYR A 375 5.10 3.11 -7.98
N THR A 376 6.25 2.45 -7.82
CA THR A 376 6.76 1.51 -8.82
C THR A 376 5.89 0.26 -8.95
N GLN A 377 5.17 -0.14 -7.89
CA GLN A 377 4.12 -1.17 -7.98
C GLN A 377 2.91 -0.68 -8.76
N ALA A 378 2.43 0.54 -8.49
CA ALA A 378 1.29 1.15 -9.18
C ALA A 378 1.50 1.24 -10.70
N ILE A 379 2.72 1.60 -11.13
CA ILE A 379 3.10 1.65 -12.55
C ILE A 379 3.64 0.32 -13.09
N GLN A 380 3.44 -0.77 -12.35
CA GLN A 380 3.79 -2.16 -12.71
C GLN A 380 5.27 -2.42 -13.03
N ARG A 381 6.19 -1.64 -12.46
CA ARG A 381 7.65 -1.85 -12.56
C ARG A 381 8.14 -2.85 -11.50
N LYS A 382 7.64 -4.08 -11.59
CA LYS A 382 7.85 -5.17 -10.62
C LYS A 382 9.34 -5.37 -10.25
N LYS A 383 10.24 -5.33 -11.23
CA LYS A 383 11.69 -5.49 -11.01
C LYS A 383 12.30 -4.40 -10.12
N LEU A 384 11.90 -3.14 -10.35
CA LEU A 384 12.39 -2.01 -9.56
C LEU A 384 11.80 -2.06 -8.15
N SER A 385 10.50 -2.33 -8.00
CA SER A 385 9.90 -2.48 -6.68
C SER A 385 10.57 -3.59 -5.86
N PHE A 386 10.81 -4.76 -6.47
CA PHE A 386 11.54 -5.86 -5.84
C PHE A 386 12.97 -5.47 -5.44
N ALA A 387 13.68 -4.74 -6.31
CA ALA A 387 15.01 -4.23 -6.01
C ALA A 387 15.01 -3.27 -4.80
N ILE A 388 13.99 -2.41 -4.67
CA ILE A 388 13.80 -1.55 -3.50
C ILE A 388 13.58 -2.41 -2.26
N SER A 389 12.64 -3.37 -2.30
CA SER A 389 12.33 -4.24 -1.16
C SER A 389 13.52 -5.06 -0.68
N ILE A 390 14.38 -5.58 -1.56
CA ILE A 390 15.56 -6.34 -1.13
C ILE A 390 16.68 -5.44 -0.60
N THR A 391 16.87 -4.24 -1.17
CA THR A 391 17.97 -3.35 -0.76
C THR A 391 17.70 -2.65 0.57
N GLU A 392 16.50 -2.13 0.77
CA GLU A 392 16.05 -1.54 2.04
C GLU A 392 15.69 -2.62 3.06
N GLY A 393 15.07 -3.72 2.61
CA GLY A 393 14.54 -4.75 3.48
C GLY A 393 15.55 -5.81 3.90
N LEU A 394 16.73 -5.90 3.30
CA LEU A 394 17.73 -6.91 3.67
C LEU A 394 19.18 -6.52 3.36
N LEU A 395 19.51 -6.31 2.09
CA LEU A 395 20.89 -6.28 1.59
C LEU A 395 21.74 -5.20 2.25
N ILE A 396 21.35 -3.92 2.10
CA ILE A 396 22.16 -2.80 2.58
C ILE A 396 22.18 -2.74 4.12
N PRO A 397 21.05 -2.78 4.86
CA PRO A 397 21.08 -2.63 6.31
C PRO A 397 21.86 -3.75 6.99
N VAL A 398 21.69 -5.02 6.56
CA VAL A 398 22.37 -6.15 7.20
C VAL A 398 23.87 -6.14 6.90
N VAL A 399 24.28 -5.91 5.64
CA VAL A 399 25.70 -5.87 5.28
C VAL A 399 26.38 -4.70 5.97
N CYS A 400 25.79 -3.51 5.96
CA CYS A 400 26.34 -2.35 6.63
C CYS A 400 26.39 -2.56 8.16
N ALA A 401 25.35 -3.13 8.78
CA ALA A 401 25.34 -3.41 10.22
C ALA A 401 26.46 -4.36 10.60
N TYR A 402 26.64 -5.45 9.84
CA TYR A 402 27.69 -6.43 10.07
C TYR A 402 29.10 -5.84 9.96
N VAL A 403 29.33 -4.95 8.97
CA VAL A 403 30.63 -4.31 8.77
C VAL A 403 30.87 -3.23 9.82
N LEU A 404 29.95 -2.27 9.97
CA LEU A 404 30.13 -1.10 10.83
C LEU A 404 30.09 -1.43 12.31
N SER A 405 29.34 -2.44 12.73
CA SER A 405 29.30 -2.86 14.14
C SER A 405 30.66 -3.29 14.68
N ARG A 406 31.57 -3.78 13.83
CA ARG A 406 32.92 -4.15 14.24
C ARG A 406 33.82 -2.96 14.53
N PHE A 407 33.59 -1.84 13.84
CA PHE A 407 34.43 -0.64 13.97
C PHE A 407 33.87 0.35 14.97
N MET A 408 32.54 0.43 15.08
CA MET A 408 31.84 1.47 15.85
C MET A 408 30.89 0.90 16.92
N GLY A 409 30.94 -0.40 17.17
CA GLY A 409 30.03 -1.07 18.10
C GLY A 409 28.56 -0.84 17.74
N VAL A 410 27.73 -0.58 18.74
CA VAL A 410 26.28 -0.39 18.55
C VAL A 410 25.95 0.81 17.66
N ASN A 411 26.77 1.87 17.68
CA ASN A 411 26.59 3.03 16.82
C ASN A 411 26.74 2.67 15.34
N GLY A 412 27.60 1.70 15.03
CA GLY A 412 27.72 1.17 13.68
C GLY A 412 26.43 0.52 13.18
N ILE A 413 25.68 -0.14 14.06
CA ILE A 413 24.36 -0.71 13.74
C ILE A 413 23.36 0.42 13.49
N TRP A 414 23.29 1.44 14.34
CA TRP A 414 22.36 2.55 14.15
C TRP A 414 22.61 3.30 12.84
N ILE A 415 23.87 3.64 12.58
CA ILE A 415 24.28 4.33 11.35
C ILE A 415 24.01 3.46 10.12
N SER A 416 24.13 2.14 10.22
CA SER A 416 23.86 1.25 9.08
C SER A 416 22.42 1.35 8.57
N LEU A 417 21.45 1.58 9.46
CA LEU A 417 20.05 1.72 9.08
C LEU A 417 19.81 3.06 8.35
N VAL A 418 20.52 4.12 8.73
CA VAL A 418 20.50 5.41 8.01
C VAL A 418 21.15 5.29 6.64
N ILE A 419 22.32 4.62 6.57
CA ILE A 419 23.03 4.36 5.31
C ILE A 419 22.19 3.47 4.38
N ALA A 420 21.41 2.53 4.92
CA ALA A 420 20.52 1.69 4.13
C ALA A 420 19.50 2.49 3.34
N GLU A 421 18.90 3.52 3.95
CA GLU A 421 17.94 4.37 3.25
C GLU A 421 18.61 5.21 2.16
N ILE A 422 19.74 5.83 2.47
CA ILE A 422 20.51 6.63 1.50
C ILE A 422 20.97 5.75 0.33
N GLY A 423 21.49 4.55 0.63
CA GLY A 423 21.95 3.59 -0.35
C GLY A 423 20.81 3.08 -1.24
N THR A 424 19.63 2.87 -0.68
CA THR A 424 18.44 2.47 -1.45
C THR A 424 17.98 3.60 -2.36
N ILE A 425 17.93 4.85 -1.89
CA ILE A 425 17.59 6.01 -2.72
C ILE A 425 18.61 6.18 -3.85
N LEU A 426 19.90 6.00 -3.57
CA LEU A 426 20.95 6.03 -4.58
C LEU A 426 20.77 4.91 -5.61
N MET A 427 20.44 3.69 -5.17
CA MET A 427 20.13 2.57 -6.06
C MET A 427 18.94 2.92 -6.97
N ILE A 428 17.85 3.48 -6.42
CA ILE A 428 16.69 3.92 -7.21
C ILE A 428 17.13 4.94 -8.26
N TYR A 429 17.91 5.95 -7.87
CA TYR A 429 18.43 6.95 -8.80
C TYR A 429 19.28 6.33 -9.93
N VAL A 430 20.19 5.42 -9.60
CA VAL A 430 21.04 4.75 -10.58
C VAL A 430 20.22 3.89 -11.53
N VAL A 431 19.31 3.05 -11.02
CA VAL A 431 18.49 2.15 -11.84
C VAL A 431 17.54 2.95 -12.74
N THR A 432 16.91 4.00 -12.23
CA THR A 432 16.01 4.87 -13.01
C THR A 432 16.78 5.62 -14.09
N LYS A 433 17.97 6.13 -13.79
CA LYS A 433 18.85 6.78 -14.77
C LYS A 433 19.29 5.82 -15.88
N ILE A 434 19.77 4.62 -15.53
CA ILE A 434 20.16 3.58 -16.51
C ILE A 434 18.96 3.17 -17.36
N THR A 435 17.79 2.98 -16.74
CA THR A 435 16.57 2.60 -17.45
C THR A 435 16.13 3.69 -18.42
N SER A 436 16.19 4.96 -18.00
CA SER A 436 15.89 6.10 -18.88
C SER A 436 16.85 6.17 -20.07
N GLN A 437 18.17 6.04 -19.84
CA GLN A 437 19.19 6.03 -20.90
C GLN A 437 19.01 4.87 -21.88
N ARG A 438 18.71 3.67 -21.39
CA ARG A 438 18.49 2.48 -22.23
C ARG A 438 17.13 2.47 -22.94
N SER A 439 16.20 3.31 -22.52
CA SER A 439 14.85 3.33 -23.09
C SER A 439 14.75 4.14 -24.39
N GLU A 440 15.87 4.66 -24.91
CA GLU A 440 15.92 5.49 -26.12
C GLU A 440 14.95 6.69 -26.06
N GLY A 441 14.69 7.20 -24.85
CA GLY A 441 13.79 8.32 -24.58
C GLY A 441 12.32 7.94 -24.38
N LYS A 442 11.97 6.65 -24.34
CA LYS A 442 10.62 6.17 -23.97
C LYS A 442 10.26 6.53 -22.52
N PHE A 443 11.23 6.50 -21.61
CA PHE A 443 11.06 6.88 -20.21
C PHE A 443 12.06 7.95 -19.78
N SER A 444 11.63 8.89 -18.95
CA SER A 444 12.46 10.00 -18.48
C SER A 444 12.35 10.25 -16.99
N GLY A 445 13.42 10.82 -16.43
CA GLY A 445 13.48 11.30 -15.06
C GLY A 445 13.53 10.20 -13.98
N PHE A 446 13.55 10.65 -12.72
CA PHE A 446 13.61 9.79 -11.54
C PHE A 446 12.36 8.91 -11.37
N PHE A 447 11.20 9.40 -11.83
CA PHE A 447 9.93 8.68 -11.74
C PHE A 447 9.69 7.73 -12.93
N LEU A 448 10.59 7.64 -13.91
CA LEU A 448 10.40 6.79 -15.10
C LEU A 448 9.06 7.03 -15.81
N LEU A 449 8.64 8.30 -15.87
CA LEU A 449 7.45 8.69 -16.60
C LEU A 449 7.67 8.43 -18.09
N GLY A 450 6.62 8.02 -18.78
CA GLY A 450 6.65 7.97 -20.23
C GLY A 450 6.93 9.36 -20.79
N ASN A 451 7.50 9.42 -21.98
CA ASN A 451 7.59 10.65 -22.74
C ASN A 451 6.58 10.60 -23.89
N TYR A 452 5.99 11.75 -24.22
CA TYR A 452 5.16 11.93 -25.40
C TYR A 452 6.03 12.11 -26.66
N LYS A 453 7.14 11.37 -26.79
CA LYS A 453 8.10 11.55 -27.88
C LYS A 453 7.35 11.53 -29.22
N ASP A 454 7.48 12.63 -29.97
CA ASP A 454 6.87 12.85 -31.29
C ASP A 454 5.32 12.84 -31.31
N THR A 455 4.67 12.85 -30.14
CA THR A 455 3.23 13.01 -29.97
C THR A 455 2.93 14.40 -29.40
N PRO A 456 2.40 15.33 -30.21
CA PRO A 456 1.90 16.59 -29.71
C PRO A 456 0.80 16.36 -28.66
N VAL A 457 0.91 17.05 -27.53
CA VAL A 457 -0.08 16.98 -26.44
C VAL A 457 -0.59 18.36 -26.05
N LEU A 458 -1.90 18.47 -25.88
CA LEU A 458 -2.56 19.61 -25.27
C LEU A 458 -3.21 19.15 -23.95
N ASP A 459 -2.73 19.69 -22.83
CA ASP A 459 -3.20 19.36 -21.48
C ASP A 459 -3.71 20.62 -20.78
N VAL A 460 -5.03 20.70 -20.57
CA VAL A 460 -5.73 21.92 -20.19
C VAL A 460 -6.91 21.63 -19.27
N THR A 461 -7.24 22.61 -18.43
CA THR A 461 -8.48 22.61 -17.65
C THR A 461 -9.37 23.75 -18.16
N ILE A 462 -10.66 23.49 -18.35
CA ILE A 462 -11.68 24.51 -18.65
C ILE A 462 -12.60 24.70 -17.44
N HIS A 463 -13.17 25.89 -17.27
CA HIS A 463 -14.30 26.07 -16.36
C HIS A 463 -15.59 25.72 -17.09
N SER A 464 -16.61 25.36 -16.33
CA SER A 464 -17.91 24.94 -16.86
C SER A 464 -18.75 26.12 -17.36
N SER A 465 -18.19 26.90 -18.29
CA SER A 465 -18.80 28.07 -18.93
C SER A 465 -18.93 27.84 -20.44
N VAL A 466 -19.96 28.42 -21.06
CA VAL A 466 -20.17 28.31 -22.52
C VAL A 466 -19.00 28.96 -23.29
N GLU A 467 -18.46 30.06 -22.77
CA GLU A 467 -17.31 30.76 -23.36
C GLU A 467 -16.07 29.85 -23.40
N ASP A 468 -15.81 29.09 -22.34
CA ASP A 468 -14.68 28.18 -22.29
C ASP A 468 -14.84 26.98 -23.22
N VAL A 469 -16.07 26.51 -23.42
CA VAL A 469 -16.35 25.41 -24.35
C VAL A 469 -16.03 25.81 -25.79
N VAL A 470 -16.49 27.00 -26.22
CA VAL A 470 -16.17 27.54 -27.54
C VAL A 470 -14.67 27.82 -27.67
N GLY A 471 -14.07 28.41 -26.63
CA GLY A 471 -12.64 28.71 -26.59
C GLY A 471 -11.76 27.47 -26.71
N ILE A 472 -12.12 26.36 -26.05
CA ILE A 472 -11.33 25.13 -26.11
C ILE A 472 -11.51 24.37 -27.41
N SER A 473 -12.71 24.35 -27.97
CA SER A 473 -12.98 23.78 -29.30
C SER A 473 -12.07 24.43 -30.34
N GLN A 474 -12.04 25.77 -30.36
CA GLN A 474 -11.17 26.52 -31.26
C GLN A 474 -9.69 26.24 -31.01
N LYS A 475 -9.25 26.23 -29.75
CA LYS A 475 -7.85 25.93 -29.40
C LYS A 475 -7.42 24.53 -29.86
N LEU A 476 -8.30 23.53 -29.78
CA LEU A 476 -8.01 22.17 -30.25
C LEU A 476 -7.97 22.07 -31.77
N ILE A 477 -8.84 22.80 -32.48
CA ILE A 477 -8.77 22.93 -33.95
C ILE A 477 -7.42 23.52 -34.36
N ASP A 478 -6.99 24.60 -33.72
CA ASP A 478 -5.72 25.27 -34.06
C ASP A 478 -4.53 24.37 -33.72
N PHE A 479 -4.52 23.78 -32.53
CA PHE A 479 -3.50 22.82 -32.09
C PHE A 479 -3.36 21.63 -33.03
N THR A 480 -4.46 21.05 -33.51
CA THR A 480 -4.42 19.90 -34.43
C THR A 480 -3.94 20.29 -35.82
N LYS A 481 -4.35 21.45 -36.34
CA LYS A 481 -3.86 21.99 -37.62
C LYS A 481 -2.36 22.31 -37.58
N GLU A 482 -1.89 22.96 -36.52
CA GLU A 482 -0.46 23.27 -36.32
C GLU A 482 0.41 22.01 -36.31
N ASN A 483 -0.17 20.87 -35.94
CA ASN A 483 0.50 19.56 -35.89
C ASN A 483 0.16 18.66 -37.11
N GLY A 484 -0.32 19.25 -38.20
CA GLY A 484 -0.46 18.58 -39.50
C GLY A 484 -1.67 17.65 -39.63
N VAL A 485 -2.72 17.84 -38.82
CA VAL A 485 -4.01 17.14 -39.00
C VAL A 485 -4.83 17.84 -40.08
N ASP A 486 -5.52 17.08 -40.93
CA ASP A 486 -6.36 17.63 -42.00
C ASP A 486 -7.47 18.55 -41.42
N ALA A 487 -7.80 19.62 -42.16
CA ALA A 487 -8.74 20.62 -41.69
C ALA A 487 -10.15 20.05 -41.39
N LYS A 488 -10.59 19.02 -42.13
CA LYS A 488 -11.88 18.36 -41.91
C LYS A 488 -11.85 17.56 -40.61
N VAL A 489 -10.75 16.87 -40.33
CA VAL A 489 -10.56 16.09 -39.09
C VAL A 489 -10.42 17.04 -37.90
N ALA A 490 -9.68 18.13 -38.03
CA ALA A 490 -9.56 19.17 -37.01
C ALA A 490 -10.93 19.77 -36.63
N LEU A 491 -11.79 20.09 -37.60
CA LEU A 491 -13.15 20.56 -37.34
C LEU A 491 -14.01 19.48 -36.64
N ARG A 492 -13.85 18.21 -37.03
CA ARG A 492 -14.52 17.07 -36.39
C ARG A 492 -14.13 16.93 -34.92
N ILE A 493 -12.85 17.16 -34.61
CA ILE A 493 -12.32 17.20 -33.24
C ILE A 493 -12.92 18.35 -32.44
N GLY A 494 -12.97 19.56 -33.02
CA GLY A 494 -13.60 20.71 -32.36
C GLY A 494 -15.06 20.44 -32.01
N MET A 495 -15.85 19.92 -32.97
CA MET A 495 -17.24 19.53 -32.72
C MET A 495 -17.37 18.46 -31.63
N ALA A 496 -16.52 17.43 -31.63
CA ALA A 496 -16.56 16.39 -30.60
C ALA A 496 -16.29 16.94 -29.20
N VAL A 497 -15.35 17.87 -29.09
CA VAL A 497 -15.01 18.52 -27.83
C VAL A 497 -16.12 19.41 -27.34
N GLU A 498 -16.68 20.22 -28.23
CA GLU A 498 -17.78 21.12 -27.95
C GLU A 498 -19.00 20.33 -27.47
N GLU A 499 -19.40 19.30 -28.22
CA GLU A 499 -20.52 18.44 -27.85
C GLU A 499 -20.29 17.73 -26.52
N MET A 500 -19.11 17.12 -26.31
CA MET A 500 -18.81 16.46 -25.05
C MET A 500 -18.85 17.41 -23.86
N ALA A 501 -18.22 18.59 -23.97
CA ALA A 501 -18.15 19.56 -22.89
C ALA A 501 -19.54 20.17 -22.60
N VAL A 502 -20.32 20.56 -23.62
CA VAL A 502 -21.69 21.07 -23.43
C VAL A 502 -22.57 20.03 -22.75
N ASN A 503 -22.56 18.78 -23.24
CA ASN A 503 -23.39 17.73 -22.65
C ASN A 503 -22.98 17.45 -21.20
N THR A 504 -21.67 17.42 -20.91
CA THR A 504 -21.16 17.23 -19.54
C THR A 504 -21.62 18.35 -18.60
N ILE A 505 -21.49 19.62 -19.02
CA ILE A 505 -21.88 20.78 -18.21
C ILE A 505 -23.37 20.78 -17.94
N LYS A 506 -24.19 20.58 -18.99
CA LYS A 506 -25.63 20.67 -18.85
C LYS A 506 -26.25 19.44 -18.16
N PHE A 507 -25.73 18.23 -18.37
CA PHE A 507 -26.16 17.03 -17.64
C PHE A 507 -25.96 17.16 -16.12
N ASN A 508 -24.96 17.95 -15.73
CA ASN A 508 -24.67 18.30 -14.36
C ASN A 508 -25.37 19.58 -13.88
N SER A 509 -26.30 20.16 -14.65
CA SER A 509 -27.01 21.39 -14.30
C SER A 509 -26.08 22.57 -13.95
N ASN A 510 -24.89 22.63 -14.55
CA ASN A 510 -23.82 23.61 -14.22
C ASN A 510 -23.25 23.50 -12.80
N GLU A 511 -23.39 22.35 -12.12
CA GLU A 511 -22.85 22.13 -10.76
C GLU A 511 -21.37 21.71 -10.75
N ILE A 512 -20.80 21.35 -11.91
CA ILE A 512 -19.37 21.06 -12.04
C ILE A 512 -18.57 22.35 -12.21
N GLU A 513 -17.42 22.47 -11.54
CA GLU A 513 -16.59 23.69 -11.60
C GLU A 513 -15.59 23.67 -12.76
N CYS A 514 -15.07 22.48 -13.11
CA CYS A 514 -14.04 22.34 -14.13
C CYS A 514 -14.04 20.95 -14.79
N ILE A 515 -13.45 20.91 -15.99
CA ILE A 515 -13.24 19.70 -16.79
C ILE A 515 -11.77 19.68 -17.23
N ASP A 516 -11.07 18.58 -16.94
CA ASP A 516 -9.72 18.33 -17.44
C ASP A 516 -9.81 17.69 -18.83
N ILE A 517 -9.10 18.26 -19.79
CA ILE A 517 -9.06 17.80 -21.19
C ILE A 517 -7.60 17.54 -21.57
N LEU A 518 -7.32 16.30 -21.99
CA LEU A 518 -6.02 15.87 -22.45
C LEU A 518 -6.14 15.33 -23.88
N SER A 519 -5.62 16.06 -24.86
CA SER A 519 -5.57 15.65 -26.26
C SER A 519 -4.18 15.21 -26.67
N LYS A 520 -4.09 14.09 -27.40
CA LYS A 520 -2.85 13.52 -27.93
C LYS A 520 -3.02 13.20 -29.40
N ILE A 521 -2.06 13.64 -30.21
CA ILE A 521 -2.03 13.36 -31.66
C ILE A 521 -1.03 12.22 -31.88
N GLU A 522 -1.54 10.99 -32.04
CA GLU A 522 -0.75 9.81 -32.39
C GLU A 522 -0.65 9.68 -33.94
N GLU A 523 0.09 8.70 -34.47
CA GLU A 523 0.31 8.57 -35.92
C GLU A 523 -1.00 8.35 -36.69
N ASP A 524 -1.84 7.44 -36.22
CA ASP A 524 -3.08 7.01 -36.91
C ASP A 524 -4.36 7.59 -36.30
N GLU A 525 -4.30 8.14 -35.08
CA GLU A 525 -5.47 8.59 -34.34
C GLU A 525 -5.17 9.78 -33.41
N ILE A 526 -6.22 10.54 -33.12
CA ILE A 526 -6.25 11.59 -32.12
C ILE A 526 -7.12 11.10 -30.97
N THR A 527 -6.57 11.11 -29.76
CA THR A 527 -7.32 10.78 -28.54
C THR A 527 -7.58 12.04 -27.74
N ILE A 528 -8.79 12.15 -27.18
CA ILE A 528 -9.22 13.28 -26.34
C ILE A 528 -9.84 12.70 -25.09
N ALA A 529 -9.14 12.81 -23.97
CA ALA A 529 -9.60 12.36 -22.68
C ALA A 529 -10.26 13.51 -21.91
N PHE A 530 -11.50 13.32 -21.49
CA PHE A 530 -12.28 14.20 -20.63
C PHE A 530 -12.37 13.61 -19.23
N LYS A 531 -12.10 14.44 -18.23
CA LYS A 531 -12.30 14.11 -16.82
C LYS A 531 -13.12 15.16 -16.11
N ASP A 532 -14.19 14.73 -15.46
CA ASP A 532 -15.06 15.60 -14.68
C ASP A 532 -15.55 14.92 -13.38
N PRO A 533 -15.87 15.71 -12.34
CA PRO A 533 -16.33 15.19 -11.06
C PRO A 533 -17.85 15.01 -11.00
N GLY A 534 -18.58 15.24 -12.10
CA GLY A 534 -20.03 15.26 -12.15
C GLY A 534 -20.70 13.91 -11.91
N LYS A 535 -22.02 13.86 -12.06
CA LYS A 535 -22.85 12.64 -12.05
C LYS A 535 -22.38 11.67 -13.12
N GLU A 536 -22.61 10.38 -12.89
CA GLU A 536 -22.22 9.33 -13.82
C GLU A 536 -22.91 9.55 -15.17
N PHE A 537 -22.10 9.80 -16.20
CA PHE A 537 -22.56 10.11 -17.55
C PHE A 537 -21.71 9.33 -18.54
N ASN A 538 -22.27 8.23 -19.08
CA ASN A 538 -21.63 7.43 -20.12
C ASN A 538 -22.11 7.86 -21.51
N PRO A 539 -21.33 8.65 -22.27
CA PRO A 539 -21.75 9.13 -23.58
C PRO A 539 -21.85 8.03 -24.65
N SER A 540 -21.26 6.84 -24.44
CA SER A 540 -21.31 5.76 -25.43
C SER A 540 -22.64 4.98 -25.42
N THR A 541 -23.36 4.99 -24.30
CA THR A 541 -24.62 4.25 -24.13
C THR A 541 -25.81 5.16 -23.83
N TYR A 542 -25.58 6.45 -23.62
CA TYR A 542 -26.65 7.38 -23.29
C TYR A 542 -27.58 7.57 -24.50
N THR A 543 -28.88 7.36 -24.29
CA THR A 543 -29.96 7.61 -25.24
C THR A 543 -30.95 8.56 -24.59
N CYS A 544 -31.29 9.67 -25.26
CA CYS A 544 -32.25 10.63 -24.72
C CYS A 544 -33.65 10.03 -24.63
N GLU A 545 -34.22 9.94 -23.42
CA GLU A 545 -35.59 9.44 -23.21
C GLU A 545 -36.66 10.56 -23.24
N GLU A 546 -36.27 11.83 -23.11
CA GLU A 546 -37.19 12.98 -23.12
C GLU A 546 -36.92 13.94 -24.29
N LYS A 547 -38.00 14.34 -24.99
CA LYS A 547 -37.99 15.20 -26.18
C LYS A 547 -37.48 16.64 -25.98
N ASP A 548 -37.08 17.02 -24.76
CA ASP A 548 -36.63 18.38 -24.42
C ASP A 548 -35.26 18.43 -23.70
N SER A 549 -34.47 17.34 -23.67
CA SER A 549 -33.13 17.37 -23.06
C SER A 549 -32.04 16.64 -23.86
N PHE A 550 -31.04 17.43 -24.30
CA PHE A 550 -29.73 17.06 -24.88
C PHE A 550 -29.69 16.45 -26.30
N GLU A 551 -30.19 17.19 -27.29
CA GLU A 551 -30.34 16.77 -28.71
C GLU A 551 -29.08 16.27 -29.47
N ASN A 552 -27.85 16.38 -28.95
CA ASN A 552 -26.65 16.20 -29.79
C ASN A 552 -25.62 15.16 -29.33
N ILE A 553 -25.86 14.37 -28.27
CA ILE A 553 -24.89 13.31 -27.92
C ILE A 553 -24.76 12.24 -29.02
N GLU A 554 -25.83 12.03 -29.81
CA GLU A 554 -25.79 11.20 -31.01
C GLU A 554 -24.84 11.75 -32.08
N VAL A 555 -24.66 13.08 -32.15
CA VAL A 555 -23.68 13.70 -33.05
C VAL A 555 -22.29 13.28 -32.64
N LEU A 556 -21.96 13.35 -31.34
CA LEU A 556 -20.69 12.85 -30.81
C LEU A 556 -20.47 11.36 -31.16
N GLN A 557 -21.48 10.52 -30.96
CA GLN A 557 -21.43 9.09 -31.28
C GLN A 557 -21.23 8.83 -32.78
N LYS A 558 -21.72 9.71 -33.66
CA LYS A 558 -21.55 9.60 -35.12
C LYS A 558 -20.20 10.12 -35.62
N ILE A 559 -19.60 11.08 -34.94
CA ILE A 559 -18.32 11.69 -35.35
C ILE A 559 -17.10 11.02 -34.71
N ALA A 560 -17.25 10.38 -33.55
CA ALA A 560 -16.18 9.60 -32.92
C ALA A 560 -16.03 8.23 -33.62
N ASP A 561 -14.79 7.76 -33.77
CA ASP A 561 -14.52 6.38 -34.22
C ASP A 561 -14.66 5.38 -33.07
N ASP A 562 -14.30 5.80 -31.85
CA ASP A 562 -14.49 5.05 -30.61
C ASP A 562 -14.75 6.01 -29.44
N ILE A 563 -15.57 5.57 -28.49
CA ILE A 563 -15.83 6.27 -27.23
C ILE A 563 -15.70 5.25 -26.11
N SER A 564 -14.63 5.39 -25.32
CA SER A 564 -14.39 4.58 -24.14
C SER A 564 -14.79 5.36 -22.89
N TYR A 565 -15.61 4.75 -22.03
CA TYR A 565 -16.05 5.35 -20.78
C TYR A 565 -15.71 4.44 -19.59
N ALA A 566 -15.21 5.06 -18.52
CA ALA A 566 -15.12 4.42 -17.22
C ALA A 566 -15.33 5.45 -16.09
N ARG A 567 -16.01 5.02 -15.01
CA ARG A 567 -16.03 5.75 -13.74
C ARG A 567 -14.81 5.35 -12.91
N LEU A 568 -13.78 6.19 -12.89
CA LEU A 568 -12.49 5.92 -12.23
C LEU A 568 -12.31 6.87 -11.06
N ILE A 569 -12.02 6.37 -9.86
CA ILE A 569 -11.82 7.18 -8.63
C ILE A 569 -12.93 8.22 -8.37
N GLY A 570 -14.16 7.90 -8.75
CA GLY A 570 -15.30 8.80 -8.62
C GLY A 570 -15.27 10.00 -9.58
N LEU A 571 -14.48 9.93 -10.66
CA LEU A 571 -14.50 10.82 -11.80
C LEU A 571 -15.08 10.09 -13.01
N ASN A 572 -15.81 10.81 -13.86
CA ASN A 572 -16.02 10.36 -15.23
C ASN A 572 -14.68 10.43 -15.96
N SER A 573 -14.31 9.37 -16.67
CA SER A 573 -13.18 9.35 -17.59
C SER A 573 -13.70 8.89 -18.94
N THR A 574 -13.81 9.82 -19.89
CA THR A 574 -14.26 9.54 -21.25
C THR A 574 -13.09 9.76 -22.19
N VAL A 575 -12.74 8.77 -23.00
CA VAL A 575 -11.75 8.90 -24.06
C VAL A 575 -12.46 8.81 -25.39
N ILE A 576 -12.35 9.87 -26.18
CA ILE A 576 -12.88 9.94 -27.54
C ILE A 576 -11.71 9.75 -28.49
N THR A 577 -11.85 8.83 -29.43
CA THR A 577 -10.84 8.52 -30.45
C THR A 577 -11.38 8.90 -31.83
N ILE A 578 -10.57 9.64 -32.59
CA ILE A 578 -10.85 10.10 -33.94
C ILE A 578 -9.66 9.75 -34.82
N LYS A 579 -9.86 8.94 -35.86
CA LYS A 579 -8.82 8.55 -36.82
C LYS A 579 -8.39 9.74 -37.68
N ARG A 580 -7.10 9.77 -37.98
CA ARG A 580 -6.43 10.83 -38.74
C ARG A 580 -6.75 10.81 -40.23
#